data_AF-A0A661M996-F1
#
_entry.id   AF-A0A661M996-F1
#
_cell.length_a   1.000
_cell.length_b   1.000
_cell.length_c   1.000
_cell.angle_alpha   90.00
_cell.angle_beta   90.00
_cell.angle_gamma   90.00
#
_symmetry.space_group_name_H-M   'P 1'
#
loop_
_entity.id
_entity.type
_entity.pdbx_description
1 polymer ?
#
loop_
_entity_poly.entity_id
_entity_poly.type
_entity_poly.pdbx_seq_one_letter_code
_entity_poly.pdbx_strand_id
1 'polypeptide(L)'
;MVSMRLTRLCWLWLTSLALLASCQAAEGDPVSNIEPADQEGSLALELEIADEVLIDSVRWEIIRGDMQPMSGAIDTSAWGSSASVEVFGIPRDDGYTVTLEASSTDGKTTCTGSAPFDVDAGAMTEVHIMLRCKHAPRFGGVRVNGKLNVCAELVKVVVSPLETSVGSAIDLSSQAEDAEGDPIATMWEARVGTIADPEASATTYTCTERGSDQIRVVVSDDGFQHCMSEWTVDVKCVSDAPCASALECDDGQPCTVDGCNEGTGQCWNWALPDGSNCSPANPPAECRAGVCTPYSCSRDQDCDDRNACTDDFCDAGTGDCFSEARPDGEPCFLSGASFAVCTAGQCTEAAC
;
A
#
# COMPACT_ATOMS: atom_id res chain seq x y z
N MET A 1 -3.26 32.89 -38.39
CA MET A 1 -2.50 33.78 -37.49
C MET A 1 -3.50 34.57 -36.66
N VAL A 2 -3.35 34.53 -35.32
CA VAL A 2 -3.69 35.59 -34.34
C VAL A 2 -5.17 36.05 -34.34
N SER A 3 -6.00 35.57 -33.41
CA SER A 3 -6.25 36.12 -32.07
C SER A 3 -6.89 37.52 -32.02
N MET A 4 -8.10 37.54 -31.42
CA MET A 4 -8.76 38.57 -30.60
C MET A 4 -8.57 40.06 -30.90
N ARG A 5 -9.71 40.76 -30.99
CA ARG A 5 -10.08 42.04 -30.31
C ARG A 5 -11.36 42.57 -30.99
N LEU A 6 -12.23 43.42 -30.44
CA LEU A 6 -12.67 43.82 -29.10
C LEU A 6 -13.86 44.79 -29.38
N THR A 7 -14.97 44.69 -28.64
CA THR A 7 -15.84 45.79 -28.15
C THR A 7 -16.40 46.92 -29.05
N ARG A 8 -17.75 47.04 -28.94
CA ARG A 8 -18.57 48.20 -28.50
C ARG A 8 -19.06 49.29 -29.47
N LEU A 9 -20.40 49.44 -29.40
CA LEU A 9 -21.26 50.65 -29.47
C LEU A 9 -21.23 51.45 -30.78
N CYS A 10 -22.27 52.12 -31.24
CA CYS A 10 -23.71 52.30 -30.98
C CYS A 10 -24.04 53.44 -31.95
N TRP A 11 -25.17 53.44 -32.66
CA TRP A 11 -25.85 54.67 -33.12
C TRP A 11 -27.25 54.34 -33.66
N LEU A 12 -28.07 55.37 -33.66
CA LEU A 12 -29.53 55.42 -33.49
C LEU A 12 -30.32 55.60 -34.82
N TRP A 13 -31.60 55.18 -34.76
CA TRP A 13 -32.82 55.72 -35.43
C TRP A 13 -33.04 55.40 -36.93
N LEU A 14 -34.25 55.21 -37.52
CA LEU A 14 -35.60 55.81 -37.36
C LEU A 14 -36.74 54.91 -37.97
N THR A 15 -37.92 54.86 -37.30
CA THR A 15 -39.37 54.99 -37.72
C THR A 15 -39.92 54.47 -39.08
N SER A 16 -41.21 54.17 -39.37
CA SER A 16 -42.55 53.92 -38.74
C SER A 16 -43.61 54.04 -39.89
N LEU A 17 -44.72 53.28 -39.94
CA LEU A 17 -46.10 53.76 -40.29
C LEU A 17 -47.20 52.66 -40.35
N ALA A 18 -48.43 52.98 -39.94
CA ALA A 18 -49.62 52.10 -39.93
C ALA A 18 -50.99 52.86 -40.08
N LEU A 19 -52.03 52.13 -40.57
CA LEU A 19 -53.52 52.24 -40.42
C LEU A 19 -54.29 53.40 -41.17
N LEU A 20 -55.57 53.34 -41.61
CA LEU A 20 -56.70 52.37 -41.72
C LEU A 20 -57.92 52.98 -42.51
N ALA A 21 -58.98 52.15 -42.73
CA ALA A 21 -60.46 52.42 -42.78
C ALA A 21 -61.15 52.29 -44.18
N SER A 22 -62.38 51.76 -44.44
CA SER A 22 -63.64 51.48 -43.68
C SER A 22 -64.60 50.50 -44.44
N CYS A 23 -65.72 50.06 -43.81
CA CYS A 23 -66.83 49.22 -44.35
C CYS A 23 -68.24 49.76 -43.96
N GLN A 24 -69.36 49.31 -44.60
CA GLN A 24 -70.78 49.53 -44.21
C GLN A 24 -71.77 48.47 -44.79
N ALA A 25 -72.97 48.31 -44.18
CA ALA A 25 -73.89 47.13 -44.17
C ALA A 25 -75.37 47.38 -44.62
N ALA A 26 -76.23 46.32 -44.71
CA ALA A 26 -77.73 46.34 -44.64
C ALA A 26 -78.41 44.92 -44.48
N GLU A 27 -79.71 44.85 -44.09
CA GLU A 27 -80.46 43.87 -43.22
C GLU A 27 -81.56 42.92 -43.85
N GLY A 28 -82.11 41.93 -43.08
CA GLY A 28 -83.45 41.25 -43.21
C GLY A 28 -83.67 39.83 -42.55
N ASP A 29 -84.81 39.55 -41.85
CA ASP A 29 -85.23 38.33 -41.05
C ASP A 29 -86.51 37.59 -41.62
N PRO A 30 -87.08 36.41 -41.17
CA PRO A 30 -86.59 35.15 -40.50
C PRO A 30 -87.22 33.76 -40.98
N VAL A 31 -86.78 32.63 -40.36
CA VAL A 31 -87.37 31.24 -40.20
C VAL A 31 -87.09 30.11 -41.22
N SER A 32 -86.26 29.13 -40.82
CA SER A 32 -86.55 27.68 -40.85
C SER A 32 -85.56 26.89 -39.96
N ASN A 33 -86.08 25.97 -39.14
CA ASN A 33 -85.28 24.99 -38.40
C ASN A 33 -84.46 24.15 -39.39
N ILE A 34 -83.16 24.40 -39.42
CA ILE A 34 -82.16 23.51 -39.96
C ILE A 34 -81.44 22.99 -38.71
N GLU A 35 -81.50 21.68 -38.44
CA GLU A 35 -80.56 21.05 -37.50
C GLU A 35 -79.16 21.55 -37.87
N PRO A 36 -78.36 22.12 -36.96
CA PRO A 36 -77.03 22.54 -37.35
C PRO A 36 -76.32 21.29 -37.88
N ALA A 37 -75.99 21.32 -39.18
CA ALA A 37 -75.09 20.35 -39.78
C ALA A 37 -73.91 20.20 -38.83
N ASP A 38 -73.50 18.96 -38.54
CA ASP A 38 -72.31 18.68 -37.73
C ASP A 38 -71.19 19.60 -38.23
N GLN A 39 -70.92 20.66 -37.48
CA GLN A 39 -69.94 21.65 -37.90
C GLN A 39 -68.58 21.10 -37.48
N GLU A 40 -68.03 20.31 -38.39
CA GLU A 40 -66.73 19.67 -38.25
C GLU A 40 -65.63 20.75 -38.19
N GLY A 41 -64.75 20.63 -37.20
CA GLY A 41 -63.49 21.39 -37.14
C GLY A 41 -62.33 20.58 -37.72
N SER A 42 -61.24 21.26 -38.06
CA SER A 42 -59.99 20.64 -38.50
C SER A 42 -58.87 20.85 -37.50
N LEU A 43 -58.00 19.84 -37.38
CA LEU A 43 -56.81 19.88 -36.54
C LEU A 43 -55.57 19.70 -37.41
N ALA A 44 -54.58 20.57 -37.25
CA ALA A 44 -53.22 20.37 -37.74
C ALA A 44 -52.25 20.11 -36.60
N LEU A 45 -51.37 19.14 -36.83
CA LEU A 45 -50.34 18.71 -35.89
C LEU A 45 -48.97 18.96 -36.51
N GLU A 46 -48.11 19.71 -35.82
CA GLU A 46 -46.71 19.89 -36.18
C GLU A 46 -45.80 19.34 -35.08
N LEU A 47 -44.80 18.54 -35.47
CA LEU A 47 -43.86 17.88 -34.58
C LEU A 47 -42.41 18.22 -34.93
N GLU A 48 -41.63 18.57 -33.92
CA GLU A 48 -40.18 18.73 -33.98
C GLU A 48 -39.50 17.60 -33.17
N ILE A 49 -38.56 16.87 -33.78
CA ILE A 49 -37.83 15.76 -33.14
C ILE A 49 -36.35 16.16 -33.02
N ALA A 50 -35.74 15.98 -31.85
CA ALA A 50 -34.31 16.22 -31.62
C ALA A 50 -33.43 15.03 -32.10
N ASP A 51 -32.19 15.36 -32.50
CA ASP A 51 -31.22 14.58 -33.30
C ASP A 51 -30.97 13.09 -32.97
N GLU A 52 -30.43 12.40 -34.00
CA GLU A 52 -29.80 11.06 -34.06
C GLU A 52 -30.68 9.80 -33.94
N VAL A 53 -32.01 9.91 -33.80
CA VAL A 53 -32.92 8.75 -33.77
C VAL A 53 -33.71 8.63 -35.07
N LEU A 54 -33.52 7.54 -35.83
CA LEU A 54 -34.31 7.20 -37.01
C LEU A 54 -35.66 6.62 -36.58
N ILE A 55 -36.76 7.30 -36.92
CA ILE A 55 -38.15 6.89 -36.66
C ILE A 55 -38.84 6.74 -38.02
N ASP A 56 -39.29 5.53 -38.34
CA ASP A 56 -39.97 5.25 -39.61
C ASP A 56 -41.47 5.46 -39.53
N SER A 57 -42.06 5.43 -38.33
CA SER A 57 -43.48 5.64 -38.16
C SER A 57 -43.83 6.25 -36.80
N VAL A 58 -44.80 7.17 -36.82
CA VAL A 58 -45.41 7.78 -35.63
C VAL A 58 -46.90 7.44 -35.61
N ARG A 59 -47.36 6.75 -34.57
CA ARG A 59 -48.78 6.52 -34.34
C ARG A 59 -49.39 7.71 -33.61
N TRP A 60 -50.60 8.08 -33.98
CA TRP A 60 -51.36 9.11 -33.29
C TRP A 60 -52.74 8.61 -32.89
N GLU A 61 -53.27 9.15 -31.81
CA GLU A 61 -54.62 8.88 -31.32
C GLU A 61 -55.22 10.15 -30.71
N ILE A 62 -56.47 10.45 -31.05
CA ILE A 62 -57.26 11.55 -30.51
C ILE A 62 -58.42 10.96 -29.72
N ILE A 63 -58.55 11.39 -28.47
CA ILE A 63 -59.60 10.94 -27.54
C ILE A 63 -60.31 12.13 -26.89
N ARG A 64 -61.56 11.89 -26.50
CA ARG A 64 -62.38 12.72 -25.62
C ARG A 64 -63.40 11.81 -24.93
N GLY A 65 -63.35 11.74 -23.60
CA GLY A 65 -64.30 10.95 -22.82
C GLY A 65 -64.48 9.53 -23.37
N ASP A 66 -65.74 9.14 -23.61
CA ASP A 66 -66.11 7.82 -24.13
C ASP A 66 -66.25 7.77 -25.67
N MET A 67 -65.74 8.77 -26.40
CA MET A 67 -65.77 8.72 -27.87
C MET A 67 -64.92 7.56 -28.40
N GLN A 68 -65.33 6.98 -29.53
CA GLN A 68 -64.47 6.03 -30.25
C GLN A 68 -63.16 6.75 -30.65
N PRO A 69 -61.98 6.24 -30.25
CA PRO A 69 -60.72 6.90 -30.57
C PRO A 69 -60.50 7.01 -32.07
N MET A 70 -60.06 8.19 -32.51
CA MET A 70 -59.58 8.38 -33.87
C MET A 70 -58.08 8.18 -33.87
N SER A 71 -57.57 7.30 -34.73
CA SER A 71 -56.15 6.98 -34.75
C SER A 71 -55.63 6.70 -36.16
N GLY A 72 -54.32 6.82 -36.31
CA GLY A 72 -53.62 6.53 -37.55
C GLY A 72 -52.12 6.38 -37.35
N ALA A 73 -51.40 6.20 -38.45
CA ALA A 73 -49.95 6.16 -38.48
C ALA A 73 -49.43 7.12 -39.55
N ILE A 74 -48.42 7.89 -39.19
CA ILE A 74 -47.67 8.77 -40.08
C ILE A 74 -46.41 7.99 -40.47
N ASP A 75 -46.14 7.90 -41.76
CA ASP A 75 -44.90 7.34 -42.29
C ASP A 75 -43.84 8.44 -42.36
N THR A 76 -42.78 8.30 -41.58
CA THR A 76 -41.65 9.24 -41.50
C THR A 76 -40.35 8.62 -42.01
N SER A 77 -40.42 7.47 -42.70
CA SER A 77 -39.25 6.73 -43.20
C SER A 77 -38.45 7.47 -44.28
N ALA A 78 -39.08 8.40 -44.99
CA ALA A 78 -38.39 9.23 -45.98
C ALA A 78 -37.60 10.36 -45.31
N TRP A 79 -36.36 10.58 -45.79
CA TRP A 79 -35.48 11.60 -45.24
C TRP A 79 -36.07 13.01 -45.40
N GLY A 80 -36.16 13.76 -44.30
CA GLY A 80 -36.76 15.09 -44.26
C GLY A 80 -38.28 15.12 -44.11
N SER A 81 -38.96 13.97 -43.98
CA SER A 81 -40.38 13.92 -43.65
C SER A 81 -40.65 14.49 -42.25
N SER A 82 -41.68 15.32 -42.12
CA SER A 82 -42.21 15.75 -40.82
C SER A 82 -43.27 14.76 -40.32
N ALA A 83 -43.36 14.55 -39.01
CA ALA A 83 -44.47 13.78 -38.43
C ALA A 83 -45.67 14.70 -38.16
N SER A 84 -46.30 15.12 -39.26
CA SER A 84 -47.49 15.97 -39.24
C SER A 84 -48.69 15.22 -39.80
N VAL A 85 -49.88 15.51 -39.27
CA VAL A 85 -51.14 14.99 -39.79
C VAL A 85 -52.22 16.04 -39.65
N GLU A 86 -53.05 16.15 -40.67
CA GLU A 86 -54.29 16.92 -40.64
C GLU A 86 -55.46 15.94 -40.52
N VAL A 87 -56.32 16.18 -39.53
CA VAL A 87 -57.50 15.35 -39.29
C VAL A 87 -58.73 16.24 -39.45
N PHE A 88 -59.54 15.91 -40.45
CA PHE A 88 -60.82 16.56 -40.71
C PHE A 88 -61.96 15.73 -40.11
N GLY A 89 -63.07 16.38 -39.76
CA GLY A 89 -64.25 15.70 -39.22
C GLY A 89 -64.26 15.57 -37.70
N ILE A 90 -63.50 16.39 -36.97
CA ILE A 90 -63.54 16.36 -35.50
C ILE A 90 -64.75 17.19 -35.02
N PRO A 91 -65.65 16.62 -34.21
CA PRO A 91 -66.78 17.37 -33.67
C PRO A 91 -66.32 18.58 -32.84
N ARG A 92 -67.11 19.66 -32.85
CA ARG A 92 -66.84 20.85 -32.02
C ARG A 92 -67.06 20.54 -30.53
N ASP A 93 -66.01 20.60 -29.72
CA ASP A 93 -66.07 20.44 -28.26
C ASP A 93 -64.69 20.77 -27.58
N ASP A 94 -64.64 20.93 -26.24
CA ASP A 94 -63.44 21.34 -25.45
C ASP A 94 -62.85 20.20 -24.58
N GLY A 95 -61.53 20.00 -24.56
CA GLY A 95 -60.88 18.93 -23.80
C GLY A 95 -60.56 17.66 -24.59
N TYR A 96 -60.30 17.78 -25.89
CA TYR A 96 -59.66 16.69 -26.63
C TYR A 96 -58.23 16.50 -26.15
N THR A 97 -57.74 15.26 -26.22
CA THR A 97 -56.32 14.96 -26.03
C THR A 97 -55.82 14.19 -27.23
N VAL A 98 -54.72 14.66 -27.80
CA VAL A 98 -53.96 13.94 -28.83
C VAL A 98 -52.71 13.34 -28.22
N THR A 99 -52.44 12.09 -28.53
CA THR A 99 -51.24 11.36 -28.11
C THR A 99 -50.49 10.86 -29.33
N LEU A 100 -49.19 11.09 -29.36
CA LEU A 100 -48.27 10.55 -30.36
C LEU A 100 -47.33 9.54 -29.70
N GLU A 101 -47.15 8.41 -30.36
CA GLU A 101 -46.23 7.34 -29.97
C GLU A 101 -45.33 6.97 -31.14
N ALA A 102 -44.03 6.92 -30.90
CA ALA A 102 -43.05 6.52 -31.88
C ALA A 102 -42.04 5.54 -31.28
N SER A 103 -41.52 4.65 -32.12
CA SER A 103 -40.40 3.77 -31.76
C SER A 103 -39.33 3.89 -32.85
N SER A 104 -38.06 3.86 -32.44
CA SER A 104 -36.95 3.83 -33.39
C SER A 104 -36.98 2.54 -34.20
N THR A 105 -36.36 2.58 -35.39
CA THR A 105 -36.25 1.41 -36.29
C THR A 105 -35.56 0.21 -35.65
N ASP A 106 -34.65 0.45 -34.72
CA ASP A 106 -33.96 -0.59 -33.97
C ASP A 106 -34.72 -1.07 -32.71
N GLY A 107 -35.91 -0.51 -32.45
CA GLY A 107 -36.77 -0.82 -31.31
C GLY A 107 -36.20 -0.41 -29.94
N LYS A 108 -35.07 0.31 -29.91
CA LYS A 108 -34.37 0.62 -28.65
C LYS A 108 -34.77 1.96 -28.04
N THR A 109 -35.39 2.85 -28.80
CA THR A 109 -35.86 4.14 -28.31
C THR A 109 -37.37 4.23 -28.50
N THR A 110 -38.08 4.54 -27.42
CA THR A 110 -39.53 4.78 -27.44
C THR A 110 -39.79 6.23 -27.11
N CYS A 111 -40.63 6.91 -27.88
CA CYS A 111 -40.94 8.31 -27.72
C CYS A 111 -42.45 8.47 -27.56
N THR A 112 -42.88 9.26 -26.57
CA THR A 112 -44.30 9.54 -26.32
C THR A 112 -44.50 11.01 -25.99
N GLY A 113 -45.64 11.57 -26.39
CA GLY A 113 -46.01 12.94 -26.11
C GLY A 113 -47.50 13.16 -26.30
N SER A 114 -48.08 14.07 -25.54
CA SER A 114 -49.50 14.38 -25.59
C SER A 114 -49.75 15.85 -25.31
N ALA A 115 -50.82 16.38 -25.88
CA ALA A 115 -51.27 17.75 -25.65
C ALA A 115 -52.81 17.83 -25.65
N PRO A 116 -53.41 18.65 -24.79
CA PRO A 116 -54.83 18.96 -24.85
C PRO A 116 -55.11 20.02 -25.94
N PHE A 117 -56.31 19.98 -26.52
CA PHE A 117 -56.80 21.00 -27.43
C PHE A 117 -58.33 21.06 -27.46
N ASP A 118 -58.86 22.16 -27.96
CA ASP A 118 -60.29 22.41 -28.14
C ASP A 118 -60.57 22.57 -29.64
N VAL A 119 -61.75 22.18 -30.09
CA VAL A 119 -62.13 22.26 -31.52
C VAL A 119 -63.31 23.19 -31.68
N ASP A 120 -63.10 24.24 -32.47
CA ASP A 120 -64.17 25.12 -32.92
C ASP A 120 -64.64 24.76 -34.34
N ALA A 121 -65.94 24.91 -34.56
CA ALA A 121 -66.59 24.68 -35.84
C ALA A 121 -65.99 25.52 -36.97
N GLY A 122 -65.54 24.88 -38.05
CA GLY A 122 -65.00 25.56 -39.23
C GLY A 122 -63.67 26.31 -39.00
N ALA A 123 -63.04 26.14 -37.85
CA ALA A 123 -61.72 26.67 -37.53
C ALA A 123 -60.67 25.54 -37.56
N MET A 124 -59.44 25.92 -37.91
CA MET A 124 -58.28 25.03 -37.87
C MET A 124 -57.53 25.26 -36.56
N THR A 125 -57.42 24.22 -35.74
CA THR A 125 -56.66 24.28 -34.49
C THR A 125 -55.25 23.76 -34.74
N GLU A 126 -54.23 24.51 -34.34
CA GLU A 126 -52.83 24.10 -34.42
C GLU A 126 -52.35 23.61 -33.05
N VAL A 127 -51.78 22.41 -33.01
CA VAL A 127 -51.28 21.79 -31.77
C VAL A 127 -49.83 21.37 -31.94
N HIS A 128 -48.97 21.92 -31.07
CA HIS A 128 -47.56 21.54 -30.98
C HIS A 128 -47.37 20.50 -29.89
N ILE A 129 -46.74 19.37 -30.24
CA ILE A 129 -46.49 18.25 -29.31
C ILE A 129 -44.99 18.02 -29.24
N MET A 130 -44.46 17.90 -28.03
CA MET A 130 -43.06 17.56 -27.80
C MET A 130 -42.94 16.11 -27.35
N LEU A 131 -42.25 15.27 -28.14
CA LEU A 131 -42.03 13.87 -27.79
C LEU A 131 -40.87 13.74 -26.78
N ARG A 132 -41.10 12.96 -25.72
CA ARG A 132 -40.06 12.58 -24.76
C ARG A 132 -39.59 11.16 -25.04
N CYS A 133 -38.33 11.02 -25.46
CA CYS A 133 -37.75 9.74 -25.86
C CYS A 133 -36.99 9.06 -24.72
N LYS A 134 -37.23 7.75 -24.53
CA LYS A 134 -36.54 6.88 -23.59
C LYS A 134 -35.73 5.84 -24.36
N HIS A 135 -34.42 5.86 -24.15
CA HIS A 135 -33.49 4.84 -24.66
C HIS A 135 -33.54 3.57 -23.81
N ALA A 136 -33.26 2.42 -24.41
CA ALA A 136 -33.05 1.17 -23.70
C ALA A 136 -31.94 1.32 -22.65
N PRO A 137 -32.11 0.80 -21.43
CA PRO A 137 -31.08 0.88 -20.40
C PRO A 137 -29.80 0.19 -20.88
N ARG A 138 -28.70 0.97 -21.03
CA ARG A 138 -27.42 0.49 -21.58
C ARG A 138 -26.48 -0.12 -20.53
N PHE A 139 -26.77 0.04 -19.23
CA PHE A 139 -25.88 -0.38 -18.14
C PHE A 139 -26.67 -1.00 -16.99
N GLY A 140 -26.13 -2.08 -16.41
CA GLY A 140 -26.59 -2.66 -15.15
C GLY A 140 -25.97 -1.95 -13.94
N GLY A 141 -26.64 -2.01 -12.79
CA GLY A 141 -26.10 -1.56 -11.51
C GLY A 141 -25.66 -2.73 -10.65
N VAL A 142 -24.46 -2.65 -10.09
CA VAL A 142 -24.00 -3.57 -9.04
C VAL A 142 -24.24 -2.91 -7.68
N ARG A 143 -24.97 -3.60 -6.80
CA ARG A 143 -25.09 -3.21 -5.39
C ARG A 143 -24.09 -4.03 -4.58
N VAL A 144 -23.03 -3.38 -4.11
CA VAL A 144 -22.06 -3.99 -3.17
C VAL A 144 -22.49 -3.63 -1.76
N ASN A 145 -22.83 -4.63 -0.95
CA ASN A 145 -22.94 -4.47 0.49
C ASN A 145 -21.61 -4.94 1.09
N GLY A 146 -20.74 -4.00 1.44
CA GLY A 146 -19.53 -4.31 2.20
C GLY A 146 -19.89 -4.62 3.65
N LYS A 147 -19.28 -5.64 4.23
CA LYS A 147 -19.22 -5.80 5.69
C LYS A 147 -17.95 -5.10 6.18
N LEU A 148 -18.06 -4.34 7.25
CA LEU A 148 -16.90 -3.77 7.93
C LEU A 148 -16.39 -4.82 8.93
N ASN A 149 -15.07 -5.03 8.94
CA ASN A 149 -14.35 -5.92 9.85
C ASN A 149 -13.37 -5.05 10.64
N VAL A 150 -13.47 -4.97 11.97
CA VAL A 150 -12.39 -4.43 12.81
C VAL A 150 -11.41 -5.57 13.04
N CYS A 151 -10.12 -5.27 12.94
CA CYS A 151 -9.08 -6.30 13.03
C CYS A 151 -8.84 -6.70 14.49
N ALA A 152 -8.44 -7.96 14.69
CA ALA A 152 -7.93 -8.42 15.97
C ALA A 152 -6.64 -7.67 16.38
N GLU A 153 -6.49 -7.39 17.68
CA GLU A 153 -5.36 -6.68 18.27
C GLU A 153 -4.62 -7.56 19.29
N LEU A 154 -3.28 -7.56 19.23
CA LEU A 154 -2.43 -8.12 20.29
C LEU A 154 -2.52 -7.26 21.56
N VAL A 155 -3.06 -7.83 22.63
CA VAL A 155 -3.17 -7.14 23.93
C VAL A 155 -2.05 -7.50 24.90
N LYS A 156 -1.45 -8.69 24.76
CA LYS A 156 -0.35 -9.13 25.62
C LYS A 156 0.53 -10.16 24.93
N VAL A 157 1.85 -9.99 25.09
CA VAL A 157 2.84 -11.00 24.72
C VAL A 157 3.79 -11.22 25.89
N VAL A 158 4.08 -12.48 26.22
CA VAL A 158 5.03 -12.89 27.24
C VAL A 158 6.02 -13.85 26.61
N VAL A 159 7.31 -13.52 26.74
CA VAL A 159 8.42 -14.38 26.34
C VAL A 159 9.34 -14.51 27.54
N SER A 160 9.56 -15.73 28.01
CA SER A 160 10.35 -15.96 29.22
C SER A 160 11.04 -17.33 29.23
N PRO A 161 12.34 -17.39 29.56
CA PRO A 161 13.27 -16.27 29.72
C PRO A 161 13.64 -15.61 28.37
N LEU A 162 14.26 -14.43 28.38
CA LEU A 162 14.83 -13.81 27.15
C LEU A 162 16.24 -14.33 26.82
N GLU A 163 16.85 -15.10 27.72
CA GLU A 163 18.14 -15.73 27.53
C GLU A 163 18.07 -17.16 28.09
N THR A 164 18.56 -18.15 27.32
CA THR A 164 18.63 -19.55 27.78
C THR A 164 19.75 -20.31 27.07
N SER A 165 20.08 -21.50 27.57
CA SER A 165 21.12 -22.34 26.99
C SER A 165 20.63 -23.07 25.72
N VAL A 166 21.52 -23.32 24.76
CA VAL A 166 21.22 -24.16 23.58
C VAL A 166 20.63 -25.50 24.02
N GLY A 167 19.53 -25.91 23.39
CA GLY A 167 18.74 -27.09 23.74
C GLY A 167 17.68 -26.87 24.82
N SER A 168 17.67 -25.72 25.50
CA SER A 168 16.64 -25.35 26.47
C SER A 168 15.49 -24.59 25.81
N ALA A 169 14.32 -24.65 26.44
CA ALA A 169 13.11 -24.01 25.96
C ALA A 169 12.91 -22.60 26.56
N ILE A 170 12.29 -21.73 25.78
CA ILE A 170 11.72 -20.44 26.16
C ILE A 170 10.20 -20.54 26.00
N ASP A 171 9.46 -20.15 27.02
CA ASP A 171 8.00 -20.11 26.98
C ASP A 171 7.53 -18.87 26.21
N LEU A 172 6.62 -19.10 25.26
CA LEU A 172 5.97 -18.08 24.44
C LEU A 172 4.49 -18.07 24.74
N SER A 173 3.92 -16.89 25.00
CA SER A 173 2.47 -16.73 25.16
C SER A 173 2.00 -15.41 24.57
N SER A 174 0.90 -15.47 23.81
CA SER A 174 0.19 -14.33 23.27
C SER A 174 -1.26 -14.33 23.73
N GLN A 175 -1.82 -13.13 23.85
CA GLN A 175 -3.25 -12.88 24.04
C GLN A 175 -3.64 -11.78 23.07
N ALA A 176 -4.76 -12.00 22.40
CA ALA A 176 -5.33 -11.08 21.45
C ALA A 176 -6.83 -10.93 21.71
N GLU A 177 -7.37 -9.78 21.37
CA GLU A 177 -8.78 -9.46 21.48
C GLU A 177 -9.29 -9.01 20.12
N ASP A 178 -10.56 -9.30 19.86
CA ASP A 178 -11.28 -8.88 18.66
C ASP A 178 -12.62 -8.28 19.09
N ALA A 179 -12.98 -7.13 18.53
CA ALA A 179 -14.13 -6.36 18.99
C ALA A 179 -15.47 -6.98 18.54
N GLU A 180 -15.46 -7.67 17.40
CA GLU A 180 -16.57 -8.41 16.82
C GLU A 180 -16.72 -9.80 17.44
N GLY A 181 -15.67 -10.32 18.05
CA GLY A 181 -15.59 -11.66 18.61
C GLY A 181 -15.34 -12.73 17.55
N ASP A 182 -14.75 -12.35 16.42
CA ASP A 182 -14.34 -13.28 15.37
C ASP A 182 -13.17 -14.17 15.85
N PRO A 183 -13.05 -15.41 15.32
CA PRO A 183 -12.00 -16.33 15.73
C PRO A 183 -10.61 -15.79 15.37
N ILE A 184 -9.75 -15.62 16.37
CA ILE A 184 -8.38 -15.14 16.18
C ILE A 184 -7.43 -16.31 15.94
N ALA A 185 -6.71 -16.27 14.81
CA ALA A 185 -5.57 -17.12 14.52
C ALA A 185 -4.27 -16.49 15.06
N THR A 186 -3.36 -17.32 15.56
CA THR A 186 -2.00 -16.92 15.99
C THR A 186 -0.97 -17.63 15.11
N MET A 187 0.15 -16.96 14.83
CA MET A 187 1.29 -17.57 14.16
C MET A 187 2.60 -17.03 14.76
N TRP A 188 3.46 -17.94 15.18
CA TRP A 188 4.80 -17.65 15.67
C TRP A 188 5.85 -18.04 14.62
N GLU A 189 6.85 -17.17 14.44
CA GLU A 189 7.97 -17.36 13.53
C GLU A 189 9.30 -17.11 14.26
N ALA A 190 10.32 -17.91 13.95
CA ALA A 190 11.69 -17.71 14.40
C ALA A 190 12.67 -18.04 13.26
N ARG A 191 13.89 -17.48 13.30
CA ARG A 191 14.86 -17.66 12.20
C ARG A 191 15.82 -18.81 12.44
N VAL A 192 16.23 -19.02 13.69
CA VAL A 192 17.32 -19.93 14.05
C VAL A 192 16.80 -21.13 14.83
N GLY A 193 16.06 -20.90 15.91
CA GLY A 193 15.51 -21.96 16.76
C GLY A 193 14.22 -22.57 16.23
N THR A 194 13.65 -23.50 16.99
CA THR A 194 12.44 -24.24 16.61
C THR A 194 11.29 -23.93 17.56
N ILE A 195 10.10 -23.68 17.00
CA ILE A 195 8.86 -23.48 17.77
C ILE A 195 8.06 -24.78 17.74
N ALA A 196 7.61 -25.25 18.91
CA ALA A 196 6.95 -26.56 19.05
C ALA A 196 5.59 -26.61 18.33
N ASP A 197 4.73 -25.62 18.60
CA ASP A 197 3.47 -25.41 17.90
C ASP A 197 3.36 -23.92 17.53
N PRO A 198 3.58 -23.54 16.26
CA PRO A 198 3.59 -22.14 15.85
C PRO A 198 2.18 -21.52 15.82
N GLU A 199 1.10 -22.30 15.86
CA GLU A 199 -0.28 -21.79 15.76
C GLU A 199 -0.96 -21.63 17.14
N ALA A 200 -0.34 -22.14 18.20
CA ALA A 200 -0.86 -22.04 19.56
C ALA A 200 -0.61 -20.66 20.20
N SER A 201 -1.59 -20.19 20.99
CA SER A 201 -1.46 -18.97 21.81
C SER A 201 -0.48 -19.12 22.98
N ALA A 202 -0.14 -20.35 23.34
CA ALA A 202 0.94 -20.67 24.27
C ALA A 202 1.76 -21.84 23.73
N THR A 203 3.07 -21.66 23.58
CA THR A 203 3.98 -22.60 22.94
C THR A 203 5.40 -22.43 23.49
N THR A 204 6.35 -23.21 22.99
CA THR A 204 7.76 -23.12 23.40
C THR A 204 8.67 -22.97 22.19
N TYR A 205 9.67 -22.10 22.34
CA TYR A 205 10.79 -21.97 21.41
C TYR A 205 12.02 -22.69 21.98
N THR A 206 12.72 -23.50 21.19
CA THR A 206 13.95 -24.20 21.60
C THR A 206 15.15 -23.61 20.86
N CYS A 207 16.16 -23.17 21.62
CA CYS A 207 17.43 -22.72 21.08
C CYS A 207 18.18 -23.87 20.39
N THR A 208 18.57 -23.71 19.13
CA THR A 208 19.30 -24.72 18.35
C THR A 208 20.80 -24.42 18.24
N GLU A 209 21.17 -23.15 18.20
CA GLU A 209 22.54 -22.67 18.04
C GLU A 209 22.80 -21.45 18.95
N ARG A 210 24.08 -21.16 19.23
CA ARG A 210 24.48 -20.00 20.02
C ARG A 210 24.32 -18.72 19.20
N GLY A 211 23.77 -17.67 19.82
CA GLY A 211 23.61 -16.37 19.19
C GLY A 211 22.32 -15.68 19.60
N SER A 212 21.97 -14.60 18.91
CA SER A 212 20.66 -13.96 19.06
C SER A 212 19.72 -14.45 17.97
N ASP A 213 18.47 -14.70 18.34
CA ASP A 213 17.37 -14.98 17.40
C ASP A 213 16.24 -13.98 17.61
N GLN A 214 15.46 -13.77 16.57
CA GLN A 214 14.33 -12.85 16.56
C GLN A 214 13.03 -13.63 16.39
N ILE A 215 12.20 -13.61 17.43
CA ILE A 215 10.90 -14.27 17.45
C ILE A 215 9.82 -13.25 17.12
N ARG A 216 8.96 -13.56 16.16
CA ARG A 216 7.82 -12.74 15.75
C ARG A 216 6.51 -13.49 16.02
N VAL A 217 5.53 -12.80 16.58
CA VAL A 217 4.15 -13.26 16.71
C VAL A 217 3.24 -12.41 15.85
N VAL A 218 2.29 -13.04 15.19
CA VAL A 218 1.23 -12.39 14.44
C VAL A 218 -0.09 -12.96 14.87
N VAL A 219 -1.10 -12.10 15.02
CA VAL A 219 -2.49 -12.53 15.17
C VAL A 219 -3.35 -11.90 14.09
N SER A 220 -4.40 -12.61 13.70
CA SER A 220 -5.33 -12.20 12.65
C SER A 220 -6.68 -12.88 12.84
N ASP A 221 -7.76 -12.16 12.59
CA ASP A 221 -9.13 -12.65 12.54
C ASP A 221 -9.59 -12.97 11.10
N ASP A 222 -8.77 -12.64 10.09
CA ASP A 222 -9.12 -12.80 8.66
C ASP A 222 -8.23 -13.81 7.90
N GLY A 223 -7.49 -14.65 8.62
CA GLY A 223 -6.58 -15.63 8.02
C GLY A 223 -5.33 -15.00 7.41
N PHE A 224 -4.81 -13.95 8.04
CA PHE A 224 -3.58 -13.23 7.69
C PHE A 224 -3.61 -12.59 6.30
N GLN A 225 -4.79 -12.16 5.84
CA GLN A 225 -4.93 -11.59 4.49
C GLN A 225 -4.80 -10.07 4.50
N HIS A 226 -5.53 -9.39 5.39
CA HIS A 226 -5.63 -7.93 5.42
C HIS A 226 -5.51 -7.36 6.83
N CYS A 227 -5.92 -8.13 7.86
CA CYS A 227 -5.94 -7.70 9.25
C CYS A 227 -4.90 -8.49 10.06
N MET A 228 -3.76 -7.86 10.36
CA MET A 228 -2.70 -8.47 11.17
C MET A 228 -2.20 -7.50 12.23
N SER A 229 -2.06 -8.00 13.46
CA SER A 229 -1.33 -7.33 14.54
C SER A 229 -0.09 -8.16 14.86
N GLU A 230 1.08 -7.53 14.87
CA GLU A 230 2.36 -8.22 14.99
C GLU A 230 3.24 -7.62 16.09
N TRP A 231 4.08 -8.46 16.68
CA TRP A 231 5.12 -8.04 17.61
C TRP A 231 6.35 -8.93 17.49
N THR A 232 7.52 -8.36 17.77
CA THR A 232 8.82 -9.01 17.60
C THR A 232 9.70 -8.79 18.82
N VAL A 233 10.47 -9.81 19.20
CA VAL A 233 11.44 -9.76 20.30
C VAL A 233 12.70 -10.54 20.00
N ASP A 234 13.81 -10.02 20.53
CA ASP A 234 15.10 -10.67 20.47
C ASP A 234 15.29 -11.58 21.70
N VAL A 235 15.71 -12.82 21.45
CA VAL A 235 16.14 -13.77 22.48
C VAL A 235 17.61 -14.11 22.28
N LYS A 236 18.30 -14.47 23.36
CA LYS A 236 19.71 -14.84 23.34
C LYS A 236 19.91 -16.30 23.74
N CYS A 237 20.39 -17.09 22.79
CA CYS A 237 20.82 -18.45 23.02
C CYS A 237 22.30 -18.43 23.42
N VAL A 238 22.56 -18.68 24.69
CA VAL A 238 23.93 -18.94 25.18
C VAL A 238 24.19 -20.43 25.11
N SER A 239 25.44 -20.84 25.13
CA SER A 239 25.79 -22.22 25.47
C SER A 239 26.20 -22.25 26.93
N ASP A 240 26.05 -23.38 27.64
CA ASP A 240 26.75 -23.63 28.92
C ASP A 240 28.28 -23.68 28.77
N ALA A 241 28.77 -23.29 27.60
CA ALA A 241 30.12 -23.45 27.16
C ALA A 241 30.94 -22.18 27.50
N PRO A 242 32.02 -22.34 28.29
CA PRO A 242 32.72 -21.24 28.94
C PRO A 242 33.43 -20.25 28.01
N CYS A 243 33.74 -20.61 26.75
CA CYS A 243 34.41 -19.69 25.84
C CYS A 243 33.83 -19.68 24.41
N ALA A 244 34.02 -18.55 23.73
CA ALA A 244 33.75 -18.29 22.31
C ALA A 244 35.04 -18.06 21.50
N SER A 245 36.17 -17.87 22.18
CA SER A 245 37.49 -17.72 21.56
C SER A 245 38.58 -18.23 22.50
N ALA A 246 39.75 -18.54 21.95
CA ALA A 246 40.92 -18.99 22.73
C ALA A 246 41.32 -18.00 23.83
N LEU A 247 41.15 -16.68 23.59
CA LEU A 247 41.48 -15.63 24.56
C LEU A 247 40.63 -15.71 25.84
N GLU A 248 39.39 -16.19 25.74
CA GLU A 248 38.51 -16.36 26.90
C GLU A 248 38.83 -17.64 27.70
N CYS A 249 39.66 -18.52 27.15
CA CYS A 249 40.10 -19.74 27.81
C CYS A 249 41.53 -19.62 28.39
N ASP A 250 42.16 -18.43 28.37
CA ASP A 250 43.50 -18.16 28.91
C ASP A 250 43.56 -18.49 30.41
N ASP A 251 44.38 -19.47 30.78
CA ASP A 251 44.55 -19.93 32.16
C ASP A 251 45.69 -19.21 32.90
N GLY A 252 46.32 -18.23 32.25
CA GLY A 252 47.43 -17.45 32.76
C GLY A 252 48.74 -18.23 32.87
N GLN A 253 48.84 -19.43 32.28
CA GLN A 253 50.06 -20.22 32.27
C GLN A 253 50.79 -20.05 30.92
N PRO A 254 51.98 -19.43 30.88
CA PRO A 254 52.70 -19.20 29.62
C PRO A 254 53.18 -20.47 28.91
N CYS A 255 53.11 -21.63 29.58
CA CYS A 255 53.52 -22.93 29.07
C CYS A 255 52.38 -23.80 28.56
N THR A 256 51.20 -23.22 28.40
CA THR A 256 50.04 -23.86 27.77
C THR A 256 49.63 -23.07 26.53
N VAL A 257 49.07 -23.79 25.56
CA VAL A 257 48.30 -23.20 24.47
C VAL A 257 46.84 -23.39 24.82
N ASP A 258 46.15 -22.29 25.00
CA ASP A 258 44.72 -22.28 25.27
C ASP A 258 43.93 -22.29 23.97
N GLY A 259 42.81 -23.00 23.99
CA GLY A 259 41.92 -23.04 22.85
C GLY A 259 40.47 -23.24 23.25
N CYS A 260 39.61 -22.70 22.40
CA CYS A 260 38.17 -22.89 22.48
C CYS A 260 37.76 -23.91 21.43
N ASN A 261 37.03 -24.96 21.82
CA ASN A 261 36.35 -25.79 20.84
C ASN A 261 35.10 -25.04 20.34
N GLU A 262 35.11 -24.49 19.13
CA GLU A 262 34.00 -23.65 18.61
C GLU A 262 32.64 -24.37 18.55
N GLY A 263 32.63 -25.70 18.42
CA GLY A 263 31.38 -26.48 18.35
C GLY A 263 30.79 -26.85 19.71
N THR A 264 31.61 -26.93 20.76
CA THR A 264 31.16 -27.33 22.11
C THR A 264 31.37 -26.24 23.16
N GLY A 265 32.08 -25.16 22.81
CA GLY A 265 32.62 -24.06 23.62
C GLY A 265 33.41 -24.48 24.87
N GLN A 266 33.95 -25.70 24.87
CA GLN A 266 34.81 -26.19 25.95
C GLN A 266 36.23 -25.61 25.82
N CYS A 267 36.74 -25.07 26.92
CA CYS A 267 38.15 -24.74 27.07
C CYS A 267 38.99 -26.02 26.99
N TRP A 268 40.07 -25.97 26.24
CA TRP A 268 41.15 -26.94 26.33
C TRP A 268 42.48 -26.21 26.46
N ASN A 269 43.42 -26.81 27.16
CA ASN A 269 44.80 -26.36 27.22
C ASN A 269 45.74 -27.51 26.84
N TRP A 270 46.81 -27.19 26.11
CA TRP A 270 47.86 -28.15 25.79
C TRP A 270 49.20 -27.59 26.22
N ALA A 271 49.92 -28.30 27.07
CA ALA A 271 51.31 -28.00 27.42
C ALA A 271 52.22 -27.85 26.18
N LEU A 272 52.96 -26.74 26.13
CA LEU A 272 54.03 -26.56 25.16
C LEU A 272 55.13 -27.63 25.35
N PRO A 273 55.89 -27.99 24.29
CA PRO A 273 57.02 -28.90 24.40
C PRO A 273 58.05 -28.42 25.42
N ASP A 274 58.69 -29.37 26.11
CA ASP A 274 59.78 -29.06 27.03
C ASP A 274 60.91 -28.28 26.31
N GLY A 275 61.45 -27.26 26.98
CA GLY A 275 62.46 -26.34 26.43
C GLY A 275 61.88 -25.15 25.64
N SER A 276 60.56 -25.05 25.51
CA SER A 276 59.93 -23.84 24.94
C SER A 276 60.16 -22.64 25.85
N ASN A 277 60.56 -21.49 25.31
CA ASN A 277 60.73 -20.27 26.09
C ASN A 277 59.35 -19.75 26.56
N CYS A 278 59.21 -19.55 27.86
CA CYS A 278 57.98 -19.12 28.52
C CYS A 278 58.12 -17.81 29.32
N SER A 279 59.32 -17.24 29.35
CA SER A 279 59.59 -15.92 29.89
C SER A 279 60.52 -15.19 28.92
N PRO A 280 60.02 -14.21 28.16
CA PRO A 280 60.87 -13.33 27.36
C PRO A 280 61.69 -12.37 28.23
N ALA A 281 61.50 -12.38 29.56
CA ALA A 281 62.18 -11.50 30.50
C ALA A 281 63.02 -12.30 31.51
N ASN A 282 63.95 -11.60 32.13
CA ASN A 282 64.87 -12.09 33.16
C ASN A 282 64.14 -12.37 34.50
N PRO A 283 64.31 -13.55 35.15
CA PRO A 283 65.20 -14.66 34.80
C PRO A 283 64.68 -15.55 33.67
N PRO A 284 65.58 -16.15 32.88
CA PRO A 284 65.20 -17.01 31.78
C PRO A 284 64.45 -18.24 32.30
N ALA A 285 63.40 -18.61 31.58
CA ALA A 285 62.55 -19.73 31.95
C ALA A 285 62.14 -20.53 30.72
N GLU A 286 62.07 -21.83 30.92
CA GLU A 286 61.63 -22.79 29.91
C GLU A 286 60.45 -23.61 30.43
N CYS A 287 59.63 -24.09 29.50
CA CYS A 287 58.58 -25.02 29.83
C CYS A 287 59.15 -26.37 30.20
N ARG A 288 58.68 -26.91 31.33
CA ARG A 288 58.94 -28.27 31.76
C ARG A 288 57.67 -28.88 32.30
N ALA A 289 57.17 -29.92 31.63
CA ALA A 289 55.91 -30.58 31.94
C ALA A 289 54.72 -29.60 32.05
N GLY A 290 54.66 -28.60 31.15
CA GLY A 290 53.59 -27.61 31.11
C GLY A 290 53.70 -26.48 32.14
N VAL A 291 54.76 -26.44 32.95
CA VAL A 291 55.01 -25.37 33.93
C VAL A 291 56.22 -24.55 33.48
N CYS A 292 56.13 -23.23 33.61
CA CYS A 292 57.25 -22.33 33.33
C CYS A 292 58.25 -22.40 34.48
N THR A 293 59.41 -23.03 34.23
CA THR A 293 60.46 -23.24 35.24
C THR A 293 61.67 -22.35 34.93
N PRO A 294 62.09 -21.48 35.86
CA PRO A 294 63.34 -20.74 35.72
C PRO A 294 64.54 -21.69 35.65
N TYR A 295 65.53 -21.33 34.83
CA TYR A 295 66.82 -22.02 34.77
C TYR A 295 67.97 -21.04 34.92
N SER A 296 69.14 -21.55 35.28
CA SER A 296 70.37 -20.76 35.38
C SER A 296 70.96 -20.51 33.98
N CYS A 297 71.31 -19.27 33.68
CA CYS A 297 71.98 -18.94 32.42
C CYS A 297 73.38 -19.59 32.34
N SER A 298 73.86 -19.83 31.12
CA SER A 298 75.20 -20.36 30.86
C SER A 298 76.08 -19.44 30.03
N ARG A 299 75.47 -18.44 29.38
CA ARG A 299 76.07 -17.44 28.50
C ARG A 299 75.12 -16.25 28.38
N ASP A 300 75.67 -15.08 28.04
CA ASP A 300 74.92 -13.82 27.93
C ASP A 300 73.69 -13.92 27.00
N GLN A 301 73.78 -14.69 25.91
CA GLN A 301 72.64 -14.90 24.98
C GLN A 301 71.42 -15.57 25.64
N ASP A 302 71.60 -16.31 26.73
CA ASP A 302 70.48 -16.94 27.43
C ASP A 302 69.66 -15.89 28.23
N CYS A 303 70.20 -14.69 28.42
CA CYS A 303 69.61 -13.59 29.19
C CYS A 303 68.93 -12.52 28.32
N ASP A 304 68.90 -12.69 26.99
CA ASP A 304 68.31 -11.75 26.04
C ASP A 304 66.84 -11.45 26.39
N ASP A 305 66.59 -10.27 26.95
CA ASP A 305 65.27 -9.81 27.38
C ASP A 305 64.47 -9.15 26.24
N ARG A 306 65.01 -9.22 25.02
CA ARG A 306 64.49 -8.60 23.78
C ARG A 306 64.35 -7.10 23.84
N ASN A 307 64.92 -6.44 24.85
CA ASN A 307 65.00 -4.99 24.89
C ASN A 307 66.33 -4.55 24.25
N ALA A 308 66.25 -4.01 23.04
CA ALA A 308 67.43 -3.56 22.30
C ALA A 308 68.24 -2.42 22.99
N CYS A 309 67.69 -1.84 24.06
CA CYS A 309 68.33 -0.79 24.86
C CYS A 309 68.98 -1.29 26.15
N THR A 310 69.07 -2.60 26.32
CA THR A 310 69.83 -3.25 27.37
C THR A 310 70.88 -4.16 26.75
N ASP A 311 72.06 -4.19 27.37
CA ASP A 311 73.03 -5.25 27.15
C ASP A 311 72.82 -6.29 28.26
N ASP A 312 72.53 -7.53 27.86
CA ASP A 312 72.21 -8.62 28.77
C ASP A 312 73.44 -9.47 29.09
N PHE A 313 73.61 -9.81 30.36
CA PHE A 313 74.76 -10.53 30.87
C PHE A 313 74.34 -11.70 31.75
N CYS A 314 75.12 -12.77 31.66
CA CYS A 314 75.00 -13.93 32.54
C CYS A 314 76.14 -13.95 33.56
N ASP A 315 75.81 -13.96 34.86
CA ASP A 315 76.78 -14.29 35.89
C ASP A 315 77.04 -15.80 35.87
N ALA A 316 78.14 -16.22 35.26
CA ALA A 316 78.51 -17.64 35.15
C ALA A 316 78.78 -18.33 36.51
N GLY A 317 78.95 -17.56 37.60
CA GLY A 317 79.16 -18.07 38.95
C GLY A 317 77.87 -18.37 39.69
N THR A 318 76.84 -17.53 39.53
CA THR A 318 75.54 -17.70 40.20
C THR A 318 74.46 -18.29 39.28
N GLY A 319 74.62 -18.14 37.97
CA GLY A 319 73.62 -18.49 36.96
C GLY A 319 72.51 -17.45 36.82
N ASP A 320 72.69 -16.26 37.41
CA ASP A 320 71.70 -15.18 37.36
C ASP A 320 71.95 -14.28 36.16
N CYS A 321 70.85 -13.85 35.53
CA CYS A 321 70.90 -12.85 34.47
C CYS A 321 70.81 -11.44 35.07
N PHE A 322 71.53 -10.50 34.49
CA PHE A 322 71.40 -9.07 34.77
C PHE A 322 71.53 -8.27 33.48
N SER A 323 70.98 -7.06 33.46
CA SER A 323 71.06 -6.19 32.28
C SER A 323 71.60 -4.82 32.64
N GLU A 324 72.35 -4.22 31.72
CA GLU A 324 72.85 -2.85 31.82
C GLU A 324 72.23 -1.99 30.73
N ALA A 325 71.75 -0.80 31.10
CA ALA A 325 71.15 0.12 30.13
C ALA A 325 72.21 0.62 29.14
N ARG A 326 71.90 0.51 27.85
CA ARG A 326 72.70 1.12 26.79
C ARG A 326 72.64 2.66 26.87
N PRO A 327 73.67 3.37 26.38
CA PRO A 327 73.71 4.82 26.42
C PRO A 327 72.50 5.49 25.78
N ASP A 328 72.05 6.58 26.40
CA ASP A 328 70.96 7.39 25.85
C ASP A 328 71.31 7.91 24.44
N GLY A 329 70.34 7.86 23.53
CA GLY A 329 70.49 8.29 22.14
C GLY A 329 70.99 7.22 21.18
N GLU A 330 71.33 6.01 21.65
CA GLU A 330 71.61 4.89 20.76
C GLU A 330 70.35 4.45 19.98
N PRO A 331 70.47 4.14 18.68
CA PRO A 331 69.32 3.75 17.87
C PRO A 331 68.79 2.38 18.29
N CYS A 332 67.48 2.26 18.38
CA CYS A 332 66.79 1.02 18.72
C CYS A 332 65.57 0.81 17.82
N PHE A 333 65.02 -0.42 17.81
CA PHE A 333 63.84 -0.74 17.00
C PHE A 333 62.58 -0.73 17.84
N LEU A 334 61.63 0.14 17.49
CA LEU A 334 60.30 0.20 18.07
C LEU A 334 59.25 0.07 16.96
N SER A 335 58.39 -0.95 17.07
CA SER A 335 57.36 -1.20 16.06
C SER A 335 56.40 -0.01 15.95
N GLY A 336 56.25 0.56 14.74
CA GLY A 336 55.38 1.70 14.48
C GLY A 336 56.03 3.09 14.64
N ALA A 337 57.26 3.17 15.16
CA ALA A 337 58.01 4.43 15.21
C ALA A 337 58.84 4.63 13.94
N SER A 338 58.92 5.87 13.46
CA SER A 338 59.77 6.23 12.30
C SER A 338 61.25 6.32 12.66
N PHE A 339 61.55 6.67 13.91
CA PHE A 339 62.89 6.68 14.51
C PHE A 339 62.73 6.54 16.04
N ALA A 340 63.54 5.66 16.65
CA ALA A 340 63.50 5.42 18.09
C ALA A 340 64.93 5.35 18.65
N VAL A 341 65.09 5.82 19.89
CA VAL A 341 66.35 5.83 20.61
C VAL A 341 66.19 5.31 22.03
N CYS A 342 67.29 4.81 22.59
CA CYS A 342 67.37 4.43 23.98
C CYS A 342 67.29 5.67 24.88
N THR A 343 66.41 5.62 25.87
CA THR A 343 66.29 6.60 26.96
C THR A 343 66.10 5.85 28.26
N ALA A 344 67.05 5.98 29.18
CA ALA A 344 67.06 5.28 30.47
C ALA A 344 66.83 3.76 30.35
N GLY A 345 67.49 3.12 29.36
CA GLY A 345 67.39 1.67 29.13
C GLY A 345 66.09 1.21 28.44
N GLN A 346 65.23 2.12 27.98
CA GLN A 346 64.03 1.78 27.23
C GLN A 346 64.08 2.35 25.81
N CYS A 347 63.59 1.58 24.84
CA CYS A 347 63.46 2.06 23.47
C CYS A 347 62.23 2.97 23.35
N THR A 348 62.46 4.25 23.09
CA THR A 348 61.44 5.30 23.05
C THR A 348 61.43 5.99 21.69
N GLU A 349 60.26 6.41 21.20
CA GLU A 349 60.19 7.22 19.99
C GLU A 349 60.92 8.54 20.22
N ALA A 350 61.84 8.87 19.30
CA ALA A 350 62.60 10.10 19.41
C ALA A 350 61.70 11.29 19.03
N ALA A 351 61.61 12.27 19.93
CA ALA A 351 60.96 13.54 19.60
C ALA A 351 61.85 14.30 18.60
N CYS A 352 61.29 14.60 17.42
CA CYS A 352 61.88 15.53 16.45
C CYS A 352 61.84 16.98 16.96
#